data_AF-A0A6G3CKM7-F1
#
_entry.id   AF-A0A6G3CKM7-F1
#
_cell.length_a   1.000
_cell.length_b   1.000
_cell.length_c   1.000
_cell.angle_alpha   90.00
_cell.angle_beta   90.00
_cell.angle_gamma   90.00
#
_symmetry.space_group_name_H-M   'P 1'
#
loop_
_entity.id
_entity.type
_entity.pdbx_description
1 polymer ?
#
loop_
_entity_poly.entity_id
_entity_poly.type
_entity_poly.pdbx_seq_one_letter_code
_entity_poly.pdbx_strand_id
1 'polypeptide(L)'
;PATDQGAADLAAAVRDSFEPRPWRLWADDPREAVGARVRAAGEQGSFDRWQRQMRPGGPRPGWSVQAVFDWAQQALERGSELHVPAARCLTAVAGPDDLPQIVEAARSGPEGARCAALHYLAEAGEPVVLDLIEAAALSPSLTVAHTAIAAFERMTGADAVERARRWAHRPDALGASAAGVLACRGTAQDAPQVLGALREAVRGDGPDAPRLWTLVDGAGRLGIACAAPVLRHVYRETSSSHLRGRAARALAATDPSFATGFAVECLWDCEETTREVAALHAETGDIRVAERLRRLATDPAEEAEVQTAVRSRIGPDASAV
;
A
#
# COMPACT_ATOMS: atom_id res chain seq x y z
N PRO A 1 -37.90 12.75 -4.08
CA PRO A 1 -39.25 12.97 -3.48
C PRO A 1 -39.14 13.51 -2.06
N ALA A 2 -40.06 14.36 -1.59
CA ALA A 2 -40.11 14.84 -0.19
C ALA A 2 -40.90 13.86 0.68
N THR A 3 -40.48 12.60 0.68
CA THR A 3 -41.04 11.49 1.46
C THR A 3 -39.91 10.89 2.31
N ASP A 4 -40.25 10.14 3.35
CA ASP A 4 -39.26 9.45 4.19
C ASP A 4 -38.37 8.50 3.37
N GLN A 5 -38.98 7.77 2.43
CA GLN A 5 -38.24 6.94 1.48
C GLN A 5 -37.29 7.79 0.62
N GLY A 6 -37.76 8.93 0.12
CA GLY A 6 -36.93 9.84 -0.67
C GLY A 6 -35.81 10.51 0.13
N ALA A 7 -35.95 10.64 1.44
CA ALA A 7 -34.88 11.10 2.33
C ALA A 7 -33.85 9.98 2.58
N ALA A 8 -34.30 8.73 2.78
CA ALA A 8 -33.43 7.57 2.91
C ALA A 8 -32.61 7.31 1.63
N ASP A 9 -33.24 7.38 0.46
CA ASP A 9 -32.57 7.21 -0.84
C ASP A 9 -31.53 8.33 -1.08
N LEU A 10 -31.84 9.57 -0.68
CA LEU A 10 -30.90 10.69 -0.74
C LEU A 10 -29.70 10.49 0.19
N ALA A 11 -29.92 10.04 1.42
CA ALA A 11 -28.85 9.73 2.37
C ALA A 11 -27.94 8.59 1.86
N ALA A 12 -28.51 7.59 1.18
CA ALA A 12 -27.73 6.55 0.52
C ALA A 12 -26.88 7.11 -0.62
N ALA A 13 -27.48 7.90 -1.53
CA ALA A 13 -26.77 8.50 -2.65
C ALA A 13 -25.63 9.44 -2.25
N VAL A 14 -25.83 10.25 -1.19
CA VAL A 14 -24.78 11.13 -0.62
C VAL A 14 -23.65 10.30 -0.02
N ARG A 15 -23.97 9.24 0.72
CA ARG A 15 -23.00 8.37 1.39
C ARG A 15 -22.14 7.59 0.41
N ASP A 16 -22.77 7.03 -0.62
CA ASP A 16 -22.15 6.10 -1.56
C ASP A 16 -21.51 6.84 -2.75
N SER A 17 -21.50 8.18 -2.71
CA SER A 17 -20.86 9.00 -3.73
C SER A 17 -19.34 8.97 -3.61
N PHE A 18 -18.69 8.69 -4.74
CA PHE A 18 -17.25 8.72 -4.87
C PHE A 18 -16.67 10.15 -4.83
N GLU A 19 -17.42 11.16 -5.29
CA GLU A 19 -16.98 12.55 -5.35
C GLU A 19 -17.77 13.44 -4.38
N PRO A 20 -17.14 13.99 -3.33
CA PRO A 20 -17.87 14.76 -2.31
C PRO A 20 -18.19 16.19 -2.75
N ARG A 21 -17.59 16.68 -3.85
CA ARG A 21 -17.64 18.09 -4.24
C ARG A 21 -19.03 18.56 -4.72
N PRO A 22 -19.78 17.81 -5.55
CA PRO A 22 -21.13 18.20 -5.96
C PRO A 22 -22.11 18.29 -4.77
N TRP A 23 -22.00 17.37 -3.81
CA TRP A 23 -22.85 17.36 -2.62
C TRP A 23 -22.59 18.54 -1.69
N ARG A 24 -21.34 18.98 -1.56
CA ARG A 24 -21.00 20.20 -0.81
C ARG A 24 -21.62 21.45 -1.44
N LEU A 25 -21.54 21.57 -2.77
CA LEU A 25 -22.15 22.69 -3.49
C LEU A 25 -23.67 22.71 -3.35
N TRP A 26 -24.33 21.55 -3.38
CA TRP A 26 -25.78 21.47 -3.14
C TRP A 26 -26.17 21.64 -1.67
N ALA A 27 -25.30 21.29 -0.73
CA ALA A 27 -25.49 21.59 0.68
C ALA A 27 -25.42 23.09 0.96
N ASP A 28 -24.69 23.87 0.16
CA ASP A 28 -24.61 25.33 0.25
C ASP A 28 -25.73 26.06 -0.53
N ASP A 29 -26.65 25.32 -1.16
CA ASP A 29 -27.76 25.91 -1.92
C ASP A 29 -28.71 26.69 -0.97
N PRO A 30 -29.06 27.95 -1.30
CA PRO A 30 -29.89 28.79 -0.44
C PRO A 30 -31.35 28.32 -0.36
N ARG A 31 -31.81 27.47 -1.28
CA ARG A 31 -33.16 26.92 -1.26
C ARG A 31 -33.26 25.85 -0.17
N GLU A 32 -34.11 26.06 0.81
CA GLU A 32 -34.32 25.12 1.92
C GLU A 32 -34.72 23.71 1.44
N ALA A 33 -35.52 23.64 0.37
CA ALA A 33 -35.91 22.39 -0.28
C ALA A 33 -34.76 21.61 -0.94
N VAL A 34 -33.54 22.17 -1.00
CA VAL A 34 -32.33 21.54 -1.54
C VAL A 34 -31.23 21.51 -0.48
N GLY A 35 -30.74 22.68 -0.05
CA GLY A 35 -29.59 22.78 0.86
C GLY A 35 -29.81 22.12 2.23
N ALA A 36 -30.95 22.36 2.86
CA ALA A 36 -31.25 21.76 4.17
C ALA A 36 -31.40 20.24 4.07
N ARG A 37 -31.97 19.74 2.97
CA ARG A 37 -32.16 18.30 2.74
C ARG A 37 -30.85 17.57 2.47
N VAL A 38 -29.93 18.17 1.72
CA VAL A 38 -28.61 17.56 1.48
C VAL A 38 -27.76 17.58 2.75
N ARG A 39 -27.81 18.65 3.56
CA ARG A 39 -27.14 18.69 4.87
C ARG A 39 -27.66 17.61 5.83
N ALA A 40 -28.98 17.50 5.97
CA ALA A 40 -29.60 16.46 6.80
C ALA A 40 -29.24 15.04 6.34
N ALA A 41 -29.19 14.80 5.02
CA ALA A 41 -28.77 13.51 4.45
C ALA A 41 -27.29 13.18 4.77
N GLY A 42 -26.40 14.17 4.73
CA GLY A 42 -24.98 14.01 5.11
C GLY A 42 -24.78 13.75 6.60
N GLU A 43 -25.54 14.42 7.45
CA GLU A 43 -25.56 14.21 8.91
C GLU A 43 -26.08 12.81 9.27
N GLN A 44 -27.21 12.39 8.67
CA GLN A 44 -27.79 11.06 8.88
C GLN A 44 -26.83 9.95 8.46
N GLY A 45 -26.19 10.06 7.30
CA GLY A 45 -25.21 9.07 6.85
C GLY A 45 -23.98 8.97 7.75
N SER A 46 -23.58 10.09 8.38
CA SER A 46 -22.50 10.14 9.36
C SER A 46 -22.94 9.54 10.70
N PHE A 47 -24.16 9.83 11.14
CA PHE A 47 -24.75 9.25 12.35
C PHE A 47 -24.98 7.75 12.23
N ASP A 48 -25.45 7.25 11.08
CA ASP A 48 -25.60 5.81 10.81
C ASP A 48 -24.25 5.08 10.84
N ARG A 49 -23.17 5.69 10.32
CA ARG A 49 -21.82 5.15 10.43
C ARG A 49 -21.35 5.11 11.88
N TRP A 50 -21.56 6.18 12.63
CA TRP A 50 -21.23 6.25 14.05
C TRP A 50 -22.03 5.24 14.88
N GLN A 51 -23.32 5.08 14.62
CA GLN A 51 -24.20 4.12 15.30
C GLN A 51 -23.78 2.67 14.99
N ARG A 52 -23.37 2.36 13.75
CA ARG A 52 -22.78 1.06 13.39
C ARG A 52 -21.46 0.77 14.11
N GLN A 53 -20.64 1.80 14.34
CA GLN A 53 -19.40 1.66 15.12
C GLN A 53 -19.69 1.43 16.61
N MET A 54 -20.69 2.11 17.18
CA MET A 54 -21.07 1.99 18.59
C MET A 54 -21.86 0.70 18.89
N ARG A 55 -22.55 0.14 17.89
CA ARG A 55 -23.30 -1.12 17.97
C ARG A 55 -22.90 -2.03 16.82
N PRO A 56 -21.71 -2.67 16.88
CA PRO A 56 -21.33 -3.64 15.88
C PRO A 56 -22.36 -4.78 15.90
N GLY A 57 -23.21 -4.83 14.89
CA GLY A 57 -24.37 -5.72 14.79
C GLY A 57 -24.01 -7.13 14.33
N GLY A 58 -22.95 -7.70 14.90
CA GLY A 58 -22.49 -9.05 14.61
C GLY A 58 -22.25 -9.86 15.88
N PRO A 59 -22.35 -11.20 15.82
CA PRO A 59 -21.94 -12.06 16.93
C PRO A 59 -20.48 -11.77 17.28
N ARG A 60 -20.22 -11.48 18.56
CA ARG A 60 -18.86 -11.32 19.11
C ARG A 60 -18.36 -12.69 19.56
N PRO A 61 -17.06 -12.99 19.42
CA PRO A 61 -16.52 -14.20 20.02
C PRO A 61 -16.70 -14.15 21.55
N GLY A 62 -16.75 -15.31 22.19
CA GLY A 62 -16.55 -15.41 23.64
C GLY A 62 -15.12 -14.98 24.02
N TRP A 63 -14.86 -14.85 25.32
CA TRP A 63 -13.55 -14.42 25.85
C TRP A 63 -12.56 -15.60 26.02
N SER A 64 -12.46 -16.47 25.03
CA SER A 64 -11.46 -17.56 25.00
C SER A 64 -10.83 -17.69 23.62
N VAL A 65 -9.60 -18.22 23.57
CA VAL A 65 -8.89 -18.48 22.32
C VAL A 65 -9.72 -19.38 21.39
N GLN A 66 -10.32 -20.46 21.92
CA GLN A 66 -11.17 -21.35 21.13
C GLN A 66 -12.40 -20.62 20.56
N ALA A 67 -13.05 -19.76 21.35
CA ALA A 67 -14.23 -19.03 20.87
C ALA A 67 -13.89 -18.03 19.75
N VAL A 68 -12.69 -17.44 19.78
CA VAL A 68 -12.17 -16.58 18.71
C VAL A 68 -11.90 -17.40 17.44
N PHE A 69 -11.31 -18.59 17.58
CA PHE A 69 -11.09 -19.50 16.45
C PHE A 69 -12.38 -19.99 15.81
N ASP A 70 -13.35 -20.42 16.61
CA ASP A 70 -14.66 -20.85 16.12
C ASP A 70 -15.38 -19.71 15.39
N TRP A 71 -15.28 -18.49 15.91
CA TRP A 71 -15.84 -17.30 15.27
C TRP A 71 -15.20 -17.01 13.92
N ALA A 72 -13.86 -17.08 13.82
CA ALA A 72 -13.15 -16.90 12.56
C ALA A 72 -13.54 -17.97 11.52
N GLN A 73 -13.67 -19.23 11.97
CA GLN A 73 -14.07 -20.34 11.12
C GLN A 73 -15.51 -20.19 10.61
N GLN A 74 -16.47 -19.92 11.50
CA GLN A 74 -17.88 -19.71 11.13
C GLN A 74 -18.06 -18.50 10.21
N ALA A 75 -17.22 -17.47 10.32
CA ALA A 75 -17.26 -16.34 9.41
C ALA A 75 -16.79 -16.75 8.01
N LEU A 76 -15.69 -17.51 7.92
CA LEU A 76 -15.16 -17.99 6.65
C LEU A 76 -16.17 -18.90 5.93
N GLU A 77 -16.84 -19.80 6.66
CA GLU A 77 -17.91 -20.66 6.12
C GLU A 77 -19.10 -19.86 5.57
N ARG A 78 -19.32 -18.64 6.07
CA ARG A 78 -20.33 -17.70 5.58
C ARG A 78 -19.81 -16.76 4.48
N GLY A 79 -18.57 -16.96 4.02
CA GLY A 79 -17.92 -16.15 2.98
C GLY A 79 -17.33 -14.84 3.49
N SER A 80 -17.05 -14.71 4.79
CA SER A 80 -16.44 -13.52 5.40
C SER A 80 -15.08 -13.82 6.00
N GLU A 81 -14.05 -13.11 5.54
CA GLU A 81 -12.68 -13.26 6.02
C GLU A 81 -12.44 -12.43 7.29
N LEU A 82 -12.64 -13.04 8.47
CA LEU A 82 -12.42 -12.37 9.77
C LEU A 82 -11.11 -12.75 10.46
N HIS A 83 -10.14 -13.32 9.74
CA HIS A 83 -8.87 -13.78 10.33
C HIS A 83 -8.03 -12.64 10.94
N VAL A 84 -7.97 -11.45 10.30
CA VAL A 84 -7.27 -10.28 10.88
C VAL A 84 -8.00 -9.72 12.13
N PRO A 85 -9.33 -9.47 12.11
CA PRO A 85 -10.07 -9.15 13.32
C PRO A 85 -9.91 -10.18 14.44
N ALA A 86 -9.93 -11.47 14.11
CA ALA A 86 -9.75 -12.55 15.07
C ALA A 86 -8.35 -12.52 15.70
N ALA A 87 -7.29 -12.27 14.92
CA ALA A 87 -5.94 -12.09 15.45
C ALA A 87 -5.86 -10.95 16.48
N ARG A 88 -6.54 -9.82 16.23
CA ARG A 88 -6.63 -8.71 17.20
C ARG A 88 -7.40 -9.09 18.47
N CYS A 89 -8.45 -9.92 18.34
CA CYS A 89 -9.13 -10.47 19.50
C CYS A 89 -8.19 -11.39 20.30
N LEU A 90 -7.37 -12.22 19.64
CA LEU A 90 -6.36 -13.05 20.30
C LEU A 90 -5.37 -12.21 21.12
N THR A 91 -4.93 -11.05 20.62
CA THR A 91 -4.10 -10.11 21.41
C THR A 91 -4.74 -9.68 22.73
N ALA A 92 -6.07 -9.62 22.79
CA ALA A 92 -6.79 -9.22 24.00
C ALA A 92 -7.13 -10.39 24.94
N VAL A 93 -7.20 -11.63 24.43
CA VAL A 93 -7.71 -12.79 25.20
C VAL A 93 -6.68 -13.87 25.48
N ALA A 94 -5.62 -13.98 24.68
CA ALA A 94 -4.61 -15.01 24.83
C ALA A 94 -3.66 -14.69 25.98
N GLY A 95 -3.45 -15.65 26.88
CA GLY A 95 -2.37 -15.66 27.86
C GLY A 95 -1.17 -16.49 27.41
N PRO A 96 -0.06 -16.47 28.18
CA PRO A 96 1.12 -17.30 27.89
C PRO A 96 0.81 -18.81 27.79
N ASP A 97 -0.13 -19.30 28.60
CA ASP A 97 -0.52 -20.71 28.64
C ASP A 97 -1.31 -21.16 27.38
N ASP A 98 -1.84 -20.21 26.60
CA ASP A 98 -2.59 -20.49 25.38
C ASP A 98 -1.68 -20.64 24.14
N LEU A 99 -0.40 -20.26 24.25
CA LEU A 99 0.54 -20.30 23.12
C LEU A 99 0.61 -21.69 22.46
N PRO A 100 0.67 -22.82 23.19
CA PRO A 100 0.65 -24.15 22.56
C PRO A 100 -0.61 -24.41 21.74
N GLN A 101 -1.79 -23.97 22.22
CA GLN A 101 -3.05 -24.10 21.48
C GLN A 101 -3.04 -23.27 20.19
N ILE A 102 -2.51 -22.05 20.25
CA ILE A 102 -2.43 -21.15 19.09
C ILE A 102 -1.45 -21.69 18.05
N VAL A 103 -0.31 -22.21 18.48
CA VAL A 103 0.67 -22.87 17.60
C VAL A 103 0.07 -24.09 16.91
N GLU A 104 -0.71 -24.90 17.62
CA GLU A 104 -1.38 -26.05 17.02
C GLU A 104 -2.45 -25.61 16.00
N ALA A 105 -3.24 -24.58 16.32
CA ALA A 105 -4.20 -24.02 15.39
C ALA A 105 -3.53 -23.49 14.10
N ALA A 106 -2.38 -22.82 14.21
CA ALA A 106 -1.60 -22.36 13.05
C ALA A 106 -1.01 -23.52 12.21
N ARG A 107 -0.73 -24.66 12.86
CA ARG A 107 -0.15 -25.85 12.21
C ARG A 107 -1.20 -26.62 11.43
N SER A 108 -2.34 -26.93 12.06
CA SER A 108 -3.28 -27.94 11.56
C SER A 108 -4.76 -27.57 11.73
N GLY A 109 -5.07 -26.42 12.31
CA GLY A 109 -6.44 -26.00 12.58
C GLY A 109 -7.29 -25.75 11.33
N PRO A 110 -8.62 -25.61 11.49
CA PRO A 110 -9.52 -25.17 10.42
C PRO A 110 -9.06 -23.85 9.80
N GLU A 111 -9.35 -23.63 8.52
CA GLU A 111 -8.79 -22.51 7.75
C GLU A 111 -8.92 -21.15 8.45
N GLY A 112 -10.10 -20.80 8.96
CA GLY A 112 -10.31 -19.51 9.62
C GLY A 112 -9.49 -19.36 10.90
N ALA A 113 -9.41 -20.42 11.71
CA ALA A 113 -8.61 -20.46 12.93
C ALA A 113 -7.12 -20.40 12.62
N ARG A 114 -6.68 -21.16 11.62
CA ARG A 114 -5.29 -21.25 11.17
C ARG A 114 -4.79 -19.90 10.65
N CYS A 115 -5.59 -19.23 9.83
CA CYS A 115 -5.30 -17.89 9.34
C CYS A 115 -5.18 -16.86 10.48
N ALA A 116 -6.11 -16.89 11.45
CA ALA A 116 -6.08 -16.00 12.61
C ALA A 116 -4.83 -16.24 13.48
N ALA A 117 -4.49 -17.51 13.73
CA ALA A 117 -3.33 -17.89 14.51
C ALA A 117 -2.01 -17.46 13.83
N LEU A 118 -1.87 -17.67 12.51
CA LEU A 118 -0.69 -17.23 11.76
C LEU A 118 -0.49 -15.70 11.84
N HIS A 119 -1.56 -14.92 11.69
CA HIS A 119 -1.50 -13.47 11.86
C HIS A 119 -1.10 -13.06 13.27
N TYR A 120 -1.73 -13.64 14.29
CA TYR A 120 -1.42 -13.34 15.68
C TYR A 120 0.05 -13.63 16.00
N LEU A 121 0.55 -14.82 15.64
CA LEU A 121 1.93 -15.22 15.88
C LEU A 121 2.93 -14.32 15.13
N ALA A 122 2.60 -13.90 13.91
CA ALA A 122 3.45 -13.02 13.10
C ALA A 122 3.51 -11.61 13.68
N GLU A 123 2.39 -11.07 14.16
CA GLU A 123 2.34 -9.77 14.83
C GLU A 123 3.03 -9.79 16.20
N ALA A 124 2.91 -10.90 16.95
CA ALA A 124 3.60 -11.10 18.22
C ALA A 124 5.12 -11.34 18.05
N GLY A 125 5.58 -11.70 16.85
CA GLY A 125 6.99 -11.99 16.58
C GLY A 125 7.44 -13.33 17.15
N GLU A 126 6.54 -14.30 17.28
CA GLU A 126 6.84 -15.62 17.84
C GLU A 126 7.83 -16.39 16.94
N PRO A 127 8.96 -16.90 17.45
CA PRO A 127 10.02 -17.48 16.61
C PRO A 127 9.56 -18.63 15.71
N VAL A 128 8.58 -19.42 16.17
CA VAL A 128 8.03 -20.59 15.45
C VAL A 128 7.23 -20.19 14.21
N VAL A 129 6.78 -18.94 14.10
CA VAL A 129 5.83 -18.52 13.06
C VAL A 129 6.40 -18.65 11.65
N LEU A 130 7.70 -18.44 11.46
CA LEU A 130 8.31 -18.51 10.13
C LEU A 130 8.28 -19.93 9.57
N ASP A 131 8.45 -20.96 10.40
CA ASP A 131 8.33 -22.36 9.97
C ASP A 131 6.87 -22.73 9.68
N LEU A 132 5.94 -22.19 10.47
CA LEU A 132 4.49 -22.36 10.23
C LEU A 132 4.04 -21.68 8.94
N ILE A 133 4.55 -20.48 8.64
CA ILE A 133 4.31 -19.76 7.39
C ILE A 133 4.82 -20.57 6.20
N GLU A 134 6.04 -21.11 6.27
CA GLU A 134 6.60 -21.93 5.20
C GLU A 134 5.74 -23.15 4.90
N ALA A 135 5.30 -23.85 5.94
CA ALA A 135 4.40 -24.99 5.80
C ALA A 135 3.01 -24.57 5.27
N ALA A 136 2.48 -23.45 5.74
CA ALA A 136 1.17 -22.93 5.32
C ALA A 136 1.18 -22.39 3.88
N ALA A 137 2.29 -21.85 3.39
CA ALA A 137 2.45 -21.41 2.00
C ALA A 137 2.33 -22.57 0.99
N LEU A 138 2.59 -23.81 1.43
CA LEU A 138 2.42 -25.04 0.65
C LEU A 138 1.05 -25.71 0.85
N SER A 139 0.15 -25.06 1.60
CA SER A 139 -1.19 -25.58 1.83
C SER A 139 -1.99 -25.69 0.52
N PRO A 140 -2.78 -26.77 0.31
CA PRO A 140 -3.71 -26.82 -0.82
C PRO A 140 -4.83 -25.77 -0.71
N SER A 141 -5.07 -25.24 0.49
CA SER A 141 -5.98 -24.12 0.71
C SER A 141 -5.31 -22.80 0.30
N LEU A 142 -5.82 -22.19 -0.77
CA LEU A 142 -5.37 -20.88 -1.24
C LEU A 142 -5.55 -19.79 -0.18
N THR A 143 -6.64 -19.83 0.58
CA THR A 143 -6.90 -18.89 1.69
C THR A 143 -5.77 -18.92 2.70
N VAL A 144 -5.37 -20.12 3.14
CA VAL A 144 -4.29 -20.31 4.11
C VAL A 144 -2.94 -19.89 3.53
N ALA A 145 -2.65 -20.29 2.28
CA ALA A 145 -1.39 -19.96 1.63
C ALA A 145 -1.23 -18.43 1.42
N HIS A 146 -2.25 -17.75 0.92
CA HIS A 146 -2.25 -16.30 0.76
C HIS A 146 -2.13 -15.58 2.11
N THR A 147 -2.86 -16.06 3.12
CA THR A 147 -2.80 -15.47 4.47
C THR A 147 -1.40 -15.60 5.08
N ALA A 148 -0.76 -16.76 4.95
CA ALA A 148 0.60 -16.98 5.44
C ALA A 148 1.61 -16.02 4.78
N ILE A 149 1.52 -15.85 3.46
CA ILE A 149 2.38 -14.91 2.71
C ILE A 149 2.11 -13.46 3.13
N ALA A 150 0.84 -13.05 3.23
CA ALA A 150 0.47 -11.71 3.66
C ALA A 150 0.93 -11.41 5.11
N ALA A 151 0.86 -12.39 6.02
CA ALA A 151 1.37 -12.26 7.37
C ALA A 151 2.90 -12.04 7.36
N PHE A 152 3.63 -12.81 6.55
CA PHE A 152 5.08 -12.66 6.39
C PHE A 152 5.50 -11.28 5.87
N GLU A 153 4.82 -10.73 4.86
CA GLU A 153 5.16 -9.41 4.27
C GLU A 153 5.09 -8.26 5.29
N ARG A 154 4.22 -8.42 6.29
CA ARG A 154 3.99 -7.45 7.36
C ARG A 154 5.02 -7.55 8.48
N MET A 155 5.71 -8.68 8.62
CA MET A 155 6.75 -8.85 9.64
C MET A 155 7.89 -7.86 9.41
N THR A 156 8.40 -7.29 10.51
CA THR A 156 9.44 -6.24 10.49
C THR A 156 10.72 -6.64 11.24
N GLY A 157 10.70 -7.76 11.96
CA GLY A 157 11.84 -8.24 12.75
C GLY A 157 13.02 -8.73 11.91
N ALA A 158 14.22 -8.73 12.51
CA ALA A 158 15.45 -9.19 11.86
C ALA A 158 15.35 -10.64 11.37
N ASP A 159 14.68 -11.51 12.13
CA ASP A 159 14.47 -12.91 11.75
C ASP A 159 13.68 -13.07 10.45
N ALA A 160 12.72 -12.18 10.18
CA ALA A 160 11.97 -12.17 8.93
C ALA A 160 12.85 -11.80 7.74
N VAL A 161 13.79 -10.86 7.91
CA VAL A 161 14.77 -10.50 6.87
C VAL A 161 15.75 -11.65 6.64
N GLU A 162 16.30 -12.26 7.70
CA GLU A 162 17.16 -13.44 7.57
C GLU A 162 16.45 -14.61 6.89
N ARG A 163 15.16 -14.79 7.18
CA ARG A 163 14.34 -15.79 6.52
C ARG A 163 14.11 -15.46 5.05
N ALA A 164 13.81 -14.20 4.74
CA ALA A 164 13.61 -13.73 3.38
C ALA A 164 14.85 -14.01 2.50
N ARG A 165 16.06 -13.85 3.03
CA ARG A 165 17.31 -14.21 2.31
C ARG A 165 17.34 -15.68 1.89
N ARG A 166 16.89 -16.58 2.76
CA ARG A 166 16.84 -18.01 2.47
C ARG A 166 15.74 -18.35 1.45
N TRP A 167 14.60 -17.68 1.54
CA TRP A 167 13.46 -17.95 0.67
C TRP A 167 13.51 -17.26 -0.69
N ALA A 168 14.27 -16.17 -0.85
CA ALA A 168 14.31 -15.38 -2.09
C ALA A 168 14.70 -16.17 -3.35
N HIS A 169 15.32 -17.35 -3.20
CA HIS A 169 15.67 -18.24 -4.30
C HIS A 169 14.56 -19.22 -4.71
N ARG A 170 13.46 -19.27 -3.95
CA ARG A 170 12.34 -20.16 -4.25
C ARG A 170 11.59 -19.67 -5.50
N PRO A 171 11.10 -20.57 -6.35
CA PRO A 171 10.38 -20.20 -7.58
C PRO A 171 8.89 -19.90 -7.35
N ASP A 172 8.41 -19.93 -6.11
CA ASP A 172 7.00 -19.81 -5.76
C ASP A 172 6.63 -18.45 -5.18
N ALA A 173 5.36 -18.28 -4.81
CA ALA A 173 4.83 -17.04 -4.26
C ALA A 173 5.55 -16.62 -2.96
N LEU A 174 6.04 -17.58 -2.16
CA LEU A 174 6.81 -17.28 -0.96
C LEU A 174 8.18 -16.68 -1.31
N GLY A 175 8.86 -17.21 -2.33
CA GLY A 175 10.11 -16.62 -2.82
C GLY A 175 9.94 -15.22 -3.40
N ALA A 176 8.86 -14.99 -4.14
CA ALA A 176 8.54 -13.66 -4.65
C ALA A 176 8.25 -12.64 -3.51
N SER A 177 7.50 -13.07 -2.50
CA SER A 177 7.20 -12.27 -1.32
C SER A 177 8.46 -11.95 -0.51
N ALA A 178 9.37 -12.93 -0.37
CA ALA A 178 10.66 -12.74 0.27
C ALA A 178 11.51 -11.66 -0.40
N ALA A 179 11.53 -11.61 -1.74
CA ALA A 179 12.21 -10.53 -2.45
C ALA A 179 11.58 -9.15 -2.17
N GLY A 180 10.25 -9.08 -1.99
CA GLY A 180 9.55 -7.88 -1.55
C GLY A 180 9.94 -7.44 -0.13
N VAL A 181 10.07 -8.38 0.81
CA VAL A 181 10.57 -8.11 2.16
C VAL A 181 11.99 -7.55 2.12
N LEU A 182 12.88 -8.13 1.31
CA LEU A 182 14.24 -7.64 1.11
C LEU A 182 14.27 -6.26 0.45
N ALA A 183 13.40 -6.00 -0.52
CA ALA A 183 13.26 -4.70 -1.16
C ALA A 183 12.88 -3.61 -0.13
N CYS A 184 11.95 -3.89 0.78
CA CYS A 184 11.54 -2.96 1.83
C CYS A 184 12.58 -2.80 2.95
N ARG A 185 13.19 -3.90 3.41
CA ARG A 185 13.90 -3.95 4.71
C ARG A 185 15.32 -4.48 4.66
N GLY A 186 15.74 -5.03 3.52
CA GLY A 186 17.08 -5.55 3.32
C GLY A 186 18.15 -4.46 3.30
N THR A 187 19.40 -4.90 3.20
CA THR A 187 20.60 -4.07 3.11
C THR A 187 21.21 -4.16 1.71
N ALA A 188 22.33 -3.48 1.48
CA ALA A 188 23.06 -3.55 0.21
C ALA A 188 23.44 -4.99 -0.19
N GLN A 189 23.59 -5.91 0.77
CA GLN A 189 23.88 -7.33 0.51
C GLN A 189 22.73 -8.04 -0.23
N ASP A 190 21.51 -7.52 -0.10
CA ASP A 190 20.29 -8.12 -0.64
C ASP A 190 19.98 -7.61 -2.07
N ALA A 191 20.81 -6.73 -2.61
CA ALA A 191 20.64 -6.14 -3.94
C ALA A 191 20.55 -7.18 -5.08
N PRO A 192 21.35 -8.26 -5.12
CA PRO A 192 21.25 -9.26 -6.19
C PRO A 192 19.86 -9.93 -6.24
N GLN A 193 19.28 -10.25 -5.08
CA GLN A 193 17.98 -10.90 -4.95
C GLN A 193 16.86 -9.96 -5.39
N VAL A 194 16.88 -8.70 -4.95
CA VAL A 194 15.90 -7.68 -5.35
C VAL A 194 15.98 -7.39 -6.85
N LEU A 195 17.19 -7.27 -7.40
CA LEU A 195 17.40 -7.08 -8.84
C LEU A 195 16.92 -8.28 -9.66
N GLY A 196 17.18 -9.50 -9.19
CA GLY A 196 16.67 -10.72 -9.81
C GLY A 196 15.15 -10.72 -9.88
N ALA A 197 14.50 -10.50 -8.74
CA ALA A 197 13.03 -10.43 -8.66
C ALA A 197 12.43 -9.32 -9.53
N LEU A 198 13.04 -8.14 -9.57
CA LEU A 198 12.61 -7.04 -10.45
C LEU A 198 12.63 -7.46 -11.92
N ARG A 199 13.72 -8.10 -12.37
CA ARG A 199 13.85 -8.56 -13.75
C ARG A 199 12.89 -9.70 -14.10
N GLU A 200 12.67 -10.62 -13.17
CA GLU A 200 11.68 -11.70 -13.36
C GLU A 200 10.25 -11.15 -13.42
N ALA A 201 9.89 -10.22 -12.53
CA ALA A 201 8.56 -9.59 -12.55
C ALA A 201 8.28 -8.89 -13.88
N VAL A 202 9.22 -8.09 -14.40
CA VAL A 202 9.07 -7.44 -15.71
C VAL A 202 8.98 -8.47 -16.84
N ARG A 203 9.79 -9.53 -16.83
CA ARG A 203 9.81 -10.55 -17.89
C ARG A 203 8.58 -11.44 -17.90
N GLY A 204 8.06 -11.80 -16.73
CA GLY A 204 6.93 -12.71 -16.58
C GLY A 204 5.57 -12.02 -16.64
N ASP A 205 5.42 -10.93 -15.88
CA ASP A 205 4.13 -10.29 -15.63
C ASP A 205 3.98 -8.93 -16.36
N GLY A 206 5.07 -8.39 -16.92
CA GLY A 206 5.08 -7.12 -17.66
C GLY A 206 5.33 -5.88 -16.79
N PRO A 207 5.31 -4.67 -17.40
CA PRO A 207 5.73 -3.42 -16.77
C PRO A 207 4.71 -2.83 -15.78
N ASP A 208 3.52 -3.43 -15.66
CA ASP A 208 2.45 -3.01 -14.74
C ASP A 208 2.20 -4.03 -13.61
N ALA A 209 3.08 -5.02 -13.45
CA ALA A 209 2.89 -6.07 -12.47
C ALA A 209 2.81 -5.51 -11.03
N PRO A 210 1.84 -5.93 -10.19
CA PRO A 210 1.65 -5.38 -8.84
C PRO A 210 2.90 -5.44 -7.95
N ARG A 211 3.75 -6.46 -8.14
CA ARG A 211 5.00 -6.61 -7.37
C ARG A 211 6.05 -5.54 -7.69
N LEU A 212 5.96 -4.87 -8.84
CA LEU A 212 6.92 -3.84 -9.25
C LEU A 212 6.92 -2.64 -8.31
N TRP A 213 5.79 -2.30 -7.70
CA TRP A 213 5.69 -1.19 -6.76
C TRP A 213 6.75 -1.29 -5.66
N THR A 214 6.80 -2.44 -5.00
CA THR A 214 7.75 -2.71 -3.92
C THR A 214 9.19 -2.87 -4.45
N LEU A 215 9.37 -3.55 -5.59
CA LEU A 215 10.69 -3.86 -6.13
C LEU A 215 11.40 -2.63 -6.71
N VAL A 216 10.67 -1.72 -7.34
CA VAL A 216 11.17 -0.44 -7.85
C VAL A 216 11.62 0.45 -6.69
N ASP A 217 10.78 0.61 -5.66
CA ASP A 217 11.12 1.36 -4.45
C ASP A 217 12.37 0.75 -3.78
N GLY A 218 12.44 -0.57 -3.68
CA GLY A 218 13.59 -1.28 -3.13
C GLY A 218 14.88 -1.09 -3.93
N ALA A 219 14.81 -1.12 -5.27
CA ALA A 219 15.97 -0.88 -6.12
C ALA A 219 16.55 0.53 -5.94
N GLY A 220 15.67 1.53 -5.83
CA GLY A 220 16.07 2.91 -5.51
C GLY A 220 16.67 3.03 -4.11
N ARG A 221 15.97 2.50 -3.09
CA ARG A 221 16.42 2.53 -1.68
C ARG A 221 17.78 1.86 -1.48
N LEU A 222 18.03 0.75 -2.17
CA LEU A 222 19.27 0.00 -2.08
C LEU A 222 20.38 0.54 -3.01
N GLY A 223 20.10 1.57 -3.82
CA GLY A 223 21.08 2.17 -4.73
C GLY A 223 21.61 1.19 -5.77
N ILE A 224 20.76 0.29 -6.28
CA ILE A 224 21.17 -0.77 -7.21
C ILE A 224 21.43 -0.17 -8.60
N ALA A 225 22.64 0.33 -8.86
CA ALA A 225 23.00 0.97 -10.14
C ALA A 225 22.70 0.09 -11.37
N CYS A 226 22.92 -1.23 -11.26
CA CYS A 226 22.63 -2.19 -12.33
C CYS A 226 21.13 -2.39 -12.62
N ALA A 227 20.24 -1.81 -11.81
CA ALA A 227 18.80 -1.78 -12.04
C ALA A 227 18.39 -0.69 -13.04
N ALA A 228 19.22 0.32 -13.31
CA ALA A 228 18.86 1.44 -14.17
C ALA A 228 18.23 1.01 -15.52
N PRO A 229 18.77 0.04 -16.29
CA PRO A 229 18.16 -0.36 -17.55
C PRO A 229 16.72 -0.89 -17.42
N VAL A 230 16.44 -1.71 -16.39
CA VAL A 230 15.08 -2.24 -16.17
C VAL A 230 14.15 -1.17 -15.61
N LEU A 231 14.64 -0.26 -14.76
CA LEU A 231 13.87 0.88 -14.26
C LEU A 231 13.47 1.85 -15.39
N ARG A 232 14.37 2.11 -16.34
CA ARG A 232 14.06 2.91 -17.55
C ARG A 232 12.98 2.25 -18.41
N HIS A 233 13.01 0.92 -18.52
CA HIS A 233 11.96 0.19 -19.23
C HIS A 233 10.63 0.32 -18.51
N VAL A 234 10.58 0.09 -17.18
CA VAL A 234 9.35 0.28 -16.39
C VAL A 234 8.82 1.71 -16.54
N TYR A 235 9.68 2.73 -16.43
CA TYR A 235 9.27 4.13 -16.60
C TYR A 235 8.59 4.40 -17.95
N ARG A 236 9.11 3.83 -19.04
CA ARG A 236 8.59 4.06 -20.40
C ARG A 236 7.31 3.28 -20.71
N GLU A 237 7.24 2.05 -20.23
CA GLU A 237 6.20 1.10 -20.66
C GLU A 237 5.02 0.99 -19.69
N THR A 238 5.17 1.44 -18.44
CA THR A 238 4.06 1.39 -17.48
C THR A 238 2.91 2.31 -17.91
N SER A 239 1.68 1.80 -17.80
CA SER A 239 0.47 2.59 -17.96
C SER A 239 0.13 3.41 -16.70
N SER A 240 0.74 3.08 -15.56
CA SER A 240 0.50 3.74 -14.28
C SER A 240 1.43 4.94 -14.10
N SER A 241 0.84 6.13 -14.05
CA SER A 241 1.54 7.38 -13.75
C SER A 241 2.21 7.35 -12.37
N HIS A 242 1.57 6.76 -11.37
CA HIS A 242 2.16 6.53 -10.04
C HIS A 242 3.38 5.61 -10.07
N LEU A 243 3.32 4.49 -10.81
CA LEU A 243 4.47 3.57 -10.92
C LEU A 243 5.61 4.24 -11.69
N ARG A 244 5.29 5.04 -12.71
CA ARG A 244 6.27 5.87 -13.43
C ARG A 244 7.00 6.84 -12.50
N GLY A 245 6.28 7.51 -11.61
CA GLY A 245 6.88 8.39 -10.59
C GLY A 245 7.79 7.65 -9.61
N ARG A 246 7.42 6.44 -9.18
CA ARG A 246 8.29 5.58 -8.37
C ARG A 246 9.54 5.15 -9.13
N ALA A 247 9.40 4.79 -10.40
CA ALA A 247 10.53 4.47 -11.27
C ALA A 247 11.47 5.67 -11.46
N ALA A 248 10.93 6.88 -11.62
CA ALA A 248 11.72 8.11 -11.68
C ALA A 248 12.52 8.34 -10.39
N ARG A 249 11.89 8.19 -9.22
CA ARG A 249 12.59 8.28 -7.93
C ARG A 249 13.70 7.23 -7.79
N ALA A 250 13.45 6.00 -8.21
CA ALA A 250 14.46 4.95 -8.20
C ALA A 250 15.60 5.22 -9.19
N LEU A 251 15.31 5.76 -10.38
CA LEU A 251 16.31 6.19 -11.35
C LEU A 251 17.17 7.33 -10.81
N ALA A 252 16.60 8.31 -10.11
CA ALA A 252 17.36 9.37 -9.46
C ALA A 252 18.45 8.85 -8.51
N ALA A 253 18.22 7.70 -7.86
CA ALA A 253 19.17 7.07 -6.95
C ALA A 253 20.14 6.08 -7.62
N THR A 254 19.84 5.60 -8.83
CA THR A 254 20.56 4.47 -9.47
C THR A 254 21.19 4.79 -10.81
N ASP A 255 20.72 5.82 -11.50
CA ASP A 255 21.09 6.18 -12.85
C ASP A 255 21.86 7.50 -12.89
N PRO A 256 23.19 7.48 -13.13
CA PRO A 256 24.00 8.70 -13.25
C PRO A 256 23.54 9.66 -14.35
N SER A 257 22.82 9.17 -15.37
CA SER A 257 22.30 10.00 -16.48
C SER A 257 20.90 10.56 -16.22
N PHE A 258 20.31 10.29 -15.05
CA PHE A 258 18.93 10.70 -14.74
C PHE A 258 18.71 12.21 -14.91
N ALA A 259 19.64 13.03 -14.39
CA ALA A 259 19.54 14.48 -14.37
C ALA A 259 19.43 15.10 -15.78
N THR A 260 20.12 14.52 -16.77
CA THR A 260 20.18 15.05 -18.14
C THR A 260 19.14 14.41 -19.07
N GLY A 261 18.44 13.37 -18.61
CA GLY A 261 17.49 12.58 -19.38
C GLY A 261 16.10 12.58 -18.74
N PHE A 262 15.76 11.51 -18.05
CA PHE A 262 14.40 11.30 -17.50
C PHE A 262 13.96 12.38 -16.52
N ALA A 263 14.88 13.00 -15.76
CA ALA A 263 14.52 14.13 -14.90
C ALA A 263 13.95 15.30 -15.71
N VAL A 264 14.46 15.55 -16.92
CA VAL A 264 13.91 16.55 -17.83
C VAL A 264 12.50 16.14 -18.24
N GLU A 265 12.30 14.93 -18.76
CA GLU A 265 10.98 14.41 -19.16
C GLU A 265 9.94 14.53 -18.02
N CYS A 266 10.34 14.20 -16.80
CA CYS A 266 9.48 14.21 -15.61
C CYS A 266 8.92 15.62 -15.27
N LEU A 267 9.51 16.72 -15.75
CA LEU A 267 8.97 18.09 -15.54
C LEU A 267 7.62 18.32 -16.26
N TRP A 268 7.30 17.45 -17.21
CA TRP A 268 6.05 17.46 -17.97
C TRP A 268 5.12 16.29 -17.63
N ASP A 269 5.44 15.51 -16.59
CA ASP A 269 4.56 14.44 -16.14
C ASP A 269 3.22 15.00 -15.62
N CYS A 270 2.17 14.19 -15.65
CA CYS A 270 0.87 14.53 -15.07
C CYS A 270 0.87 14.44 -13.54
N GLU A 271 1.73 13.61 -12.95
CA GLU A 271 1.86 13.44 -11.50
C GLU A 271 2.75 14.49 -10.87
N GLU A 272 2.23 15.17 -9.86
CA GLU A 272 2.95 16.14 -9.04
C GLU A 272 4.20 15.54 -8.40
N THR A 273 4.12 14.32 -7.87
CA THR A 273 5.25 13.67 -7.19
C THR A 273 6.39 13.33 -8.16
N THR A 274 6.07 13.11 -9.44
CA THR A 274 7.06 12.92 -10.50
C THR A 274 7.70 14.26 -10.90
N ARG A 275 6.89 15.33 -11.01
CA ARG A 275 7.38 16.69 -11.24
C ARG A 275 8.24 17.20 -10.08
N GLU A 276 7.96 16.80 -8.85
CA GLU A 276 8.78 17.12 -7.68
C GLU A 276 10.18 16.50 -7.78
N VAL A 277 10.28 15.20 -8.11
CA VAL A 277 11.56 14.53 -8.33
C VAL A 277 12.33 15.21 -9.46
N ALA A 278 11.66 15.56 -10.55
CA ALA A 278 12.25 16.32 -11.63
C ALA A 278 12.78 17.68 -11.18
N ALA A 279 11.98 18.42 -10.42
CA ALA A 279 12.34 19.72 -9.88
C ALA A 279 13.62 19.62 -9.05
N LEU A 280 13.82 18.56 -8.27
CA LEU A 280 15.04 18.34 -7.47
C LEU A 280 16.28 17.99 -8.32
N HIS A 281 16.10 17.26 -9.42
CA HIS A 281 17.24 16.59 -10.10
C HIS A 281 17.55 17.07 -11.52
N ALA A 282 16.60 17.67 -12.24
CA ALA A 282 16.79 18.03 -13.65
C ALA A 282 17.95 19.01 -13.85
N GLU A 283 18.82 18.76 -14.82
CA GLU A 283 19.94 19.66 -15.12
C GLU A 283 19.43 21.00 -15.68
N THR A 284 19.99 22.11 -15.20
CA THR A 284 19.50 23.47 -15.49
C THR A 284 20.22 24.16 -16.65
N GLY A 285 21.11 23.47 -17.35
CA GLY A 285 21.85 24.01 -18.50
C GLY A 285 20.98 24.29 -19.73
N ASP A 286 19.83 23.64 -19.85
CA ASP A 286 18.86 23.90 -20.93
C ASP A 286 17.89 25.03 -20.53
N ILE A 287 17.80 26.06 -21.37
CA ILE A 287 16.89 27.20 -21.17
C ILE A 287 15.43 26.75 -21.03
N ARG A 288 15.01 25.69 -21.73
CA ARG A 288 13.65 25.14 -21.65
C ARG A 288 13.35 24.57 -20.28
N VAL A 289 14.35 23.92 -19.66
CA VAL A 289 14.26 23.40 -18.29
C VAL A 289 14.18 24.56 -17.31
N ALA A 290 15.08 25.54 -17.42
CA ALA A 290 15.08 26.72 -16.55
C ALA A 290 13.74 27.48 -16.60
N GLU A 291 13.19 27.70 -17.78
CA GLU A 291 11.87 28.32 -17.95
C GLU A 291 10.74 27.47 -17.37
N ARG A 292 10.79 26.14 -17.58
CA ARG A 292 9.77 25.24 -17.03
C ARG A 292 9.78 25.27 -15.51
N LEU A 293 10.94 25.22 -14.89
CA LEU A 293 11.09 25.34 -13.43
C LEU A 293 10.53 26.69 -12.94
N ARG A 294 10.89 27.81 -13.56
CA ARG A 294 10.33 29.12 -13.19
C ARG A 294 8.80 29.15 -13.27
N ARG A 295 8.20 28.56 -14.32
CA ARG A 295 6.74 28.44 -14.44
C ARG A 295 6.16 27.64 -13.27
N LEU A 296 6.70 26.46 -12.98
CA LEU A 296 6.27 25.62 -11.85
C LEU A 296 6.35 26.35 -10.51
N ALA A 297 7.40 27.14 -10.28
CA ALA A 297 7.58 27.90 -9.03
C ALA A 297 6.51 28.99 -8.80
N THR A 298 5.83 29.43 -9.85
CA THR A 298 4.84 30.52 -9.81
C THR A 298 3.43 30.09 -10.17
N ASP A 299 3.23 28.82 -10.54
CA ASP A 299 1.92 28.32 -10.96
C ASP A 299 1.01 28.11 -9.74
N PRO A 300 -0.07 28.90 -9.58
CA PRO A 300 -0.96 28.79 -8.43
C PRO A 300 -1.76 27.48 -8.39
N ALA A 301 -1.81 26.73 -9.49
CA ALA A 301 -2.47 25.43 -9.56
C ALA A 301 -1.50 24.26 -9.28
N GLU A 302 -0.21 24.52 -9.14
CA GLU A 302 0.80 23.50 -8.85
C GLU A 302 0.93 23.25 -7.34
N GLU A 303 1.29 22.03 -6.98
CA GLU A 303 1.42 21.59 -5.59
C GLU A 303 2.58 22.27 -4.86
N ALA A 304 2.39 22.49 -3.56
CA ALA A 304 3.31 23.25 -2.72
C ALA A 304 4.70 22.59 -2.62
N GLU A 305 4.74 21.26 -2.62
CA GLU A 305 5.95 20.44 -2.60
C GLU A 305 6.79 20.66 -3.86
N VAL A 306 6.15 20.68 -5.04
CA VAL A 306 6.82 20.96 -6.32
C VAL A 306 7.36 22.39 -6.34
N GLN A 307 6.55 23.37 -5.94
CA GLN A 307 7.00 24.76 -5.85
C GLN A 307 8.19 24.92 -4.90
N THR A 308 8.15 24.23 -3.76
CA THR A 308 9.22 24.24 -2.75
C THR A 308 10.49 23.61 -3.30
N ALA A 309 10.38 22.44 -3.95
CA ALA A 309 11.49 21.77 -4.61
C ALA A 309 12.18 22.68 -5.63
N VAL A 310 11.40 23.38 -6.47
CA VAL A 310 11.97 24.33 -7.44
C VAL A 310 12.64 25.52 -6.74
N ARG A 311 11.96 26.18 -5.80
CA ARG A 311 12.48 27.37 -5.11
C ARG A 311 13.76 27.07 -4.34
N SER A 312 13.90 25.85 -3.81
CA SER A 312 15.14 25.42 -3.14
C SER A 312 16.36 25.40 -4.07
N ARG A 313 16.14 25.29 -5.39
CA ARG A 313 17.21 25.28 -6.41
C ARG A 313 17.43 26.62 -7.08
N ILE A 314 16.35 27.39 -7.28
CA ILE A 314 16.40 28.75 -7.81
C ILE A 314 16.47 29.70 -6.61
N GLY A 315 17.63 29.78 -5.95
CA GLY A 315 17.84 30.76 -4.88
C GLY A 315 17.59 32.20 -5.36
N PRO A 316 17.49 33.19 -4.44
CA PRO A 316 17.13 34.58 -4.78
C PRO A 316 18.03 35.27 -5.82
N ASP A 317 19.21 34.73 -6.15
CA ASP A 317 20.22 35.35 -7.01
C ASP A 317 20.37 34.71 -8.40
N ALA A 318 19.31 34.13 -8.97
CA ALA A 318 19.29 33.71 -10.38
C ALA A 318 18.62 34.76 -11.30
N SER A 319 18.79 36.05 -10.99
CA SER A 319 18.38 37.16 -11.85
C SER A 319 19.60 37.93 -12.37
N ALA A 320 19.73 37.93 -13.70
CA ALA A 320 20.55 38.78 -14.56
C ALA A 320 22.09 38.61 -14.53
N VAL A 321 22.60 37.85 -15.52
CA VAL A 321 23.72 38.28 -16.37
C VAL A 321 23.32 38.02 -17.82
#